data_AF-A0AA86R343-F1
#
_entry.id   AF-A0AA86R343-F1
#
_cell.length_a   1.000
_cell.length_b   1.000
_cell.length_c   1.000
_cell.angle_alpha   90.00
_cell.angle_beta   90.00
_cell.angle_gamma   90.00
#
_symmetry.space_group_name_H-M   'P 1'
#
loop_
_entity.id
_entity.type
_entity.pdbx_description
1 polymer ?
#
loop_
_entity_poly.entity_id
_entity_poly.type
_entity_poly.pdbx_seq_one_letter_code
_entity_poly.pdbx_strand_id
1 'polypeptide(L)'
;MNVQNVLGWTVGHICGFHRAKNCSVQNVNISSGNLKSHDYLGGIFGWTSSNSLILNTSILRSNISGSVSVGGFIGYCQESKIVLQNSTIYTVRLVASQSYNLIMGSSSTMGTGNTFSISNSSSSQNYINNNQISDCGNIINMVSQNGC
;
A
#
# COMPACT_ATOMS: atom_id res chain seq x y z
N MET A 1 -1.94 13.04 10.61
CA MET A 1 -0.53 13.33 10.95
C MET A 1 0.29 13.53 9.68
N ASN A 2 1.33 14.36 9.74
CA ASN A 2 2.29 14.58 8.64
C ASN A 2 3.56 13.76 8.94
N VAL A 3 4.03 12.96 7.98
CA VAL A 3 5.17 12.06 8.17
C VAL A 3 6.20 12.32 7.09
N GLN A 4 7.37 12.85 7.46
CA GLN A 4 8.39 13.24 6.48
C GLN A 4 9.68 12.45 6.65
N ASN A 5 10.31 12.11 5.51
CA ASN A 5 11.68 11.63 5.41
C ASN A 5 11.96 10.31 6.14
N VAL A 6 11.09 9.31 5.94
CA VAL A 6 11.36 7.95 6.43
C VAL A 6 12.18 7.22 5.38
N LEU A 7 13.44 6.90 5.73
CA LEU A 7 14.40 6.19 4.90
C LEU A 7 14.70 4.82 5.51
N GLY A 8 14.77 3.80 4.67
CA GLY A 8 15.05 2.43 5.09
C GLY A 8 15.08 1.47 3.91
N TRP A 9 15.25 0.18 4.19
CA TRP A 9 15.16 -0.89 3.18
C TRP A 9 13.70 -1.34 3.00
N THR A 10 12.92 -1.30 4.06
CA THR A 10 11.48 -1.57 4.06
C THR A 10 10.80 -0.51 4.91
N VAL A 11 9.81 0.21 4.36
CA VAL A 11 9.27 1.41 5.01
C VAL A 11 7.75 1.50 4.85
N GLY A 12 7.08 1.88 5.93
CA GLY A 12 5.76 2.49 5.86
C GLY A 12 5.63 3.66 6.82
N HIS A 13 4.61 4.51 6.64
CA HIS A 13 4.44 5.68 7.50
C HIS A 13 4.14 5.28 8.96
N ILE A 14 3.57 4.09 9.17
CA ILE A 14 3.18 3.59 10.49
C ILE A 14 4.02 2.37 10.85
N CYS A 15 4.19 1.43 9.91
CA CYS A 15 4.89 0.19 10.17
C CYS A 15 5.98 -0.05 9.11
N GLY A 16 7.19 0.45 9.40
CA GLY A 16 8.41 0.22 8.62
C GLY A 16 9.19 -1.03 9.04
N PHE A 17 8.53 -2.09 9.48
CA PHE A 17 9.22 -3.32 9.87
C PHE A 17 9.54 -4.20 8.67
N HIS A 18 10.64 -4.96 8.80
CA HIS A 18 11.04 -5.98 7.84
C HIS A 18 10.02 -7.12 7.73
N ARG A 19 9.07 -7.30 8.67
CA ARG A 19 7.97 -8.29 8.55
C ARG A 19 6.89 -8.08 9.62
N ALA A 20 5.88 -7.27 9.34
CA ALA A 20 4.72 -7.12 10.24
C ALA A 20 3.91 -8.43 10.28
N LYS A 21 3.56 -8.92 11.48
CA LYS A 21 2.78 -10.16 11.68
C LYS A 21 1.61 -9.92 12.62
N ASN A 22 0.41 -10.34 12.21
CA ASN A 22 -0.82 -10.20 13.00
C ASN A 22 -1.06 -8.75 13.44
N CYS A 23 -0.80 -7.79 12.56
CA CYS A 23 -0.86 -6.36 12.88
C CYS A 23 -2.19 -5.76 12.41
N SER A 24 -2.87 -5.03 13.30
CA SER A 24 -4.02 -4.21 12.96
C SER A 24 -3.65 -2.73 13.03
N VAL A 25 -3.87 -2.01 11.93
CA VAL A 25 -3.80 -0.56 11.88
C VAL A 25 -5.21 -0.04 11.65
N GLN A 26 -5.67 0.83 12.53
CA GLN A 26 -7.04 1.34 12.48
C GLN A 26 -7.13 2.82 12.83
N ASN A 27 -8.05 3.53 12.17
CA ASN A 27 -8.37 4.94 12.43
C ASN A 27 -7.17 5.88 12.26
N VAL A 28 -6.30 5.61 11.28
CA VAL A 28 -5.13 6.45 11.02
C VAL A 28 -5.33 7.30 9.77
N ASN A 29 -5.06 8.61 9.91
CA ASN A 29 -5.14 9.55 8.81
C ASN A 29 -3.77 10.20 8.58
N ILE A 30 -3.14 9.83 7.46
CA ILE A 30 -1.90 10.43 6.97
C ILE A 30 -2.27 11.55 6.00
N SER A 31 -2.03 12.79 6.39
CA SER A 31 -2.44 13.98 5.63
C SER A 31 -1.45 14.39 4.53
N SER A 32 -0.23 13.90 4.67
CA SER A 32 0.89 14.04 3.74
C SER A 32 2.05 13.19 4.23
N GLY A 33 2.87 12.69 3.31
CA GLY A 33 4.16 12.13 3.69
C GLY A 33 5.05 11.73 2.54
N ASN A 34 6.37 11.71 2.79
CA ASN A 34 7.36 11.36 1.79
C ASN A 34 8.13 10.13 2.26
N LEU A 35 7.93 9.00 1.56
CA LEU A 35 8.59 7.73 1.82
C LEU A 35 9.57 7.43 0.70
N LYS A 36 10.80 7.08 1.08
CA LYS A 36 11.81 6.63 0.14
C LYS A 36 12.59 5.45 0.69
N SER A 37 12.71 4.38 -0.08
CA SER A 37 13.36 3.14 0.36
C SER A 37 13.80 2.29 -0.83
N HIS A 38 14.68 1.32 -0.61
CA HIS A 38 15.16 0.45 -1.69
C HIS A 38 14.16 -0.67 -2.01
N ASP A 39 13.75 -1.45 -1.01
CA ASP A 39 13.00 -2.69 -1.28
C ASP A 39 11.49 -2.48 -1.23
N TYR A 40 10.87 -2.59 -0.06
CA TYR A 40 9.41 -2.69 0.06
C TYR A 40 8.81 -1.47 0.74
N LEU A 41 7.95 -0.74 0.04
CA LEU A 41 7.30 0.47 0.56
C LEU A 41 5.78 0.36 0.51
N GLY A 42 5.13 0.55 1.64
CA GLY A 42 3.69 0.76 1.69
C GLY A 42 3.36 2.00 2.50
N GLY A 43 2.30 2.73 2.15
CA GLY A 43 1.91 3.87 2.96
C GLY A 43 1.59 3.51 4.41
N ILE A 44 1.17 2.27 4.70
CA ILE A 44 0.96 1.75 6.05
C ILE A 44 2.03 0.72 6.41
N PHE A 45 2.15 -0.35 5.61
CA PHE A 45 3.08 -1.46 5.85
C PHE A 45 4.13 -1.56 4.74
N GLY A 46 5.42 -1.54 5.09
CA GLY A 46 6.47 -1.88 4.13
C GLY A 46 6.40 -3.34 3.68
N TRP A 47 6.44 -4.27 4.64
CA TRP A 47 6.28 -5.71 4.42
C TRP A 47 5.39 -6.31 5.52
N THR A 48 4.33 -7.02 5.12
CA THR A 48 3.50 -7.84 6.01
C THR A 48 3.60 -9.33 5.68
N SER A 49 3.52 -10.16 6.72
CA SER A 49 3.25 -11.59 6.59
C SER A 49 2.23 -12.04 7.64
N SER A 50 1.31 -12.95 7.33
CA SER A 50 0.19 -13.33 8.20
C SER A 50 -0.89 -12.26 8.39
N ASN A 51 -1.97 -12.60 9.11
CA ASN A 51 -3.26 -11.88 9.15
C ASN A 51 -3.15 -10.40 9.56
N SER A 52 -3.11 -9.47 8.61
CA SER A 52 -3.01 -8.04 8.89
C SER A 52 -4.24 -7.28 8.42
N LEU A 53 -4.63 -6.26 9.19
CA LEU A 53 -5.85 -5.49 8.97
C LEU A 53 -5.52 -4.00 8.81
N ILE A 54 -6.15 -3.36 7.84
CA ILE A 54 -6.15 -1.89 7.69
C ILE A 54 -7.61 -1.44 7.65
N LEU A 55 -8.04 -0.72 8.69
CA LEU A 55 -9.43 -0.32 8.86
C LEU A 55 -9.53 1.19 9.03
N ASN A 56 -10.53 1.82 8.40
CA ASN A 56 -10.84 3.25 8.58
C ASN A 56 -9.61 4.16 8.45
N THR A 57 -8.74 3.89 7.47
CA THR A 57 -7.44 4.55 7.34
C THR A 57 -7.37 5.35 6.05
N SER A 58 -6.84 6.57 6.12
CA SER A 58 -6.66 7.42 4.94
C SER A 58 -5.20 7.81 4.72
N ILE A 59 -4.80 7.84 3.45
CA ILE A 59 -3.51 8.37 3.00
C ILE A 59 -3.80 9.44 1.95
N LEU A 60 -3.36 10.66 2.24
CA LEU A 60 -3.56 11.84 1.43
C LEU A 60 -2.21 12.44 1.08
N ARG A 61 -2.03 12.85 -0.17
CA ARG A 61 -0.89 13.69 -0.61
C ARG A 61 0.47 13.11 -0.22
N SER A 62 0.63 11.79 -0.38
CA SER A 62 1.90 11.10 -0.11
C SER A 62 2.69 10.87 -1.38
N ASN A 63 4.01 11.00 -1.29
CA ASN A 63 4.94 10.58 -2.32
C ASN A 63 5.69 9.35 -1.80
N ILE A 64 5.50 8.21 -2.46
CA ILE A 64 6.09 6.94 -2.06
C ILE A 64 6.95 6.45 -3.23
N SER A 65 8.26 6.43 -3.02
CA SER A 65 9.25 6.14 -4.06
C SER A 65 10.23 5.05 -3.63
N GLY A 66 10.35 3.98 -4.40
CA GLY A 66 11.31 2.93 -4.11
C GLY A 66 11.82 2.20 -5.34
N SER A 67 12.56 1.10 -5.14
CA SER A 67 13.13 0.33 -6.23
C SER A 67 12.39 -0.98 -6.48
N VAL A 68 12.08 -1.76 -5.44
CA VAL A 68 11.52 -3.11 -5.62
C VAL A 68 9.99 -3.10 -5.65
N SER A 69 9.32 -2.94 -4.51
CA SER A 69 7.86 -3.08 -4.43
C SER A 69 7.21 -1.91 -3.71
N VAL A 70 6.32 -1.17 -4.38
CA VAL A 70 5.70 0.03 -3.82
C VAL A 70 4.18 -0.04 -3.88
N GLY A 71 3.54 -0.19 -2.74
CA GLY A 71 2.10 -0.07 -2.60
C GLY A 71 1.67 1.25 -1.98
N GLY A 72 0.45 1.68 -2.29
CA GLY A 72 -0.14 2.81 -1.59
C GLY A 72 -0.46 2.50 -0.13
N PHE A 73 -0.93 1.29 0.20
CA PHE A 73 -1.09 0.83 1.59
C PHE A 73 0.02 -0.14 2.02
N ILE A 74 0.40 -1.08 1.16
CA ILE A 74 1.27 -2.23 1.51
C ILE A 74 2.35 -2.42 0.45
N GLY A 75 3.63 -2.40 0.80
CA GLY A 75 4.71 -2.68 -0.17
C GLY A 75 4.69 -4.14 -0.60
N TYR A 76 4.96 -5.04 0.32
CA TYR A 76 5.06 -6.47 0.06
C TYR A 76 4.21 -7.30 1.01
N CYS A 77 3.54 -8.32 0.47
CA CYS A 77 2.74 -9.29 1.22
C CYS A 77 3.24 -10.71 1.01
N GLN A 78 3.56 -11.42 2.08
CA GLN A 78 3.88 -12.86 2.05
C GLN A 78 2.90 -13.64 2.93
N GLU A 79 2.20 -14.63 2.39
CA GLU A 79 1.36 -15.58 3.16
C GLU A 79 0.41 -14.87 4.15
N SER A 80 -0.40 -13.92 3.68
CA SER A 80 -1.27 -13.11 4.54
C SER A 80 -2.72 -13.10 4.06
N LYS A 81 -3.65 -13.18 5.02
CA LYS A 81 -4.98 -12.60 4.83
C LYS A 81 -4.87 -11.11 5.11
N ILE A 82 -5.21 -10.29 4.14
CA ILE A 82 -5.24 -8.84 4.29
C ILE A 82 -6.66 -8.36 4.08
N VAL A 83 -7.16 -7.58 5.04
CA VAL A 83 -8.45 -6.88 4.92
C VAL A 83 -8.18 -5.39 4.92
N LEU A 84 -8.60 -4.72 3.85
CA LEU A 84 -8.64 -3.27 3.73
C LEU A 84 -10.10 -2.85 3.69
N GLN A 85 -10.54 -2.12 4.72
CA GLN A 85 -11.95 -1.72 4.80
C GLN A 85 -12.07 -0.24 5.16
N ASN A 86 -13.06 0.42 4.53
CA ASN A 86 -13.40 1.83 4.77
C ASN A 86 -12.17 2.75 4.69
N SER A 87 -11.24 2.44 3.78
CA SER A 87 -9.94 3.12 3.72
C SER A 87 -9.76 3.82 2.38
N THR A 88 -9.09 4.97 2.38
CA THR A 88 -9.01 5.83 1.19
C THR A 88 -7.58 6.23 0.89
N ILE A 89 -7.21 6.20 -0.39
CA ILE A 89 -5.93 6.71 -0.87
C ILE A 89 -6.11 7.78 -1.94
N TYR A 90 -5.64 8.99 -1.68
CA TYR A 90 -5.94 10.16 -2.50
C TYR A 90 -4.71 11.04 -2.73
N THR A 91 -4.51 11.46 -3.98
CA THR A 91 -3.37 12.29 -4.40
C THR A 91 -2.02 11.68 -4.02
N VAL A 92 -1.87 10.36 -4.20
CA VAL A 92 -0.60 9.67 -3.94
C VAL A 92 0.18 9.50 -5.23
N ARG A 93 1.48 9.83 -5.16
CA ARG A 93 2.45 9.52 -6.22
C ARG A 93 3.21 8.26 -5.84
N LEU A 94 3.15 7.24 -6.70
CA LEU A 94 3.91 6.00 -6.55
C LEU A 94 4.95 5.89 -7.65
N VAL A 95 6.19 5.60 -7.25
CA VAL A 95 7.32 5.37 -8.16
C VAL A 95 8.06 4.12 -7.70
N ALA A 96 8.10 3.06 -8.53
CA ALA A 96 8.97 1.92 -8.31
C ALA A 96 9.67 1.47 -9.59
N SER A 97 10.81 0.78 -9.43
CA SER A 97 11.57 0.22 -10.55
C SER A 97 11.10 -1.18 -10.96
N GLN A 98 10.51 -1.98 -10.06
CA GLN A 98 10.03 -3.33 -10.37
C GLN A 98 8.51 -3.46 -10.32
N SER A 99 7.88 -3.32 -9.15
CA SER A 99 6.44 -3.51 -8.97
C SER A 99 5.80 -2.40 -8.14
N TYR A 100 4.59 -1.99 -8.51
CA TYR A 100 3.84 -1.01 -7.72
C TYR A 100 2.33 -1.09 -7.99
N ASN A 101 1.55 -0.64 -7.00
CA ASN A 101 0.09 -0.57 -7.09
C ASN A 101 -0.45 0.45 -6.08
N LEU A 102 -1.66 0.99 -6.30
CA LEU A 102 -2.31 1.88 -5.31
C LEU A 102 -2.59 1.23 -3.97
N ILE A 103 -2.59 -0.10 -3.90
CA ILE A 103 -2.94 -0.79 -2.67
C ILE A 103 -1.79 -1.68 -2.22
N MET A 104 -1.36 -2.62 -3.05
CA MET A 104 -0.30 -3.57 -2.71
C MET A 104 0.77 -3.68 -3.81
N GLY A 105 2.03 -3.39 -3.49
CA GLY A 105 3.11 -3.42 -4.48
C GLY A 105 3.34 -4.80 -5.10
N SER A 106 3.52 -5.82 -4.28
CA SER A 106 3.74 -7.21 -4.71
C SER A 106 3.26 -8.20 -3.65
N SER A 107 3.01 -9.44 -4.05
CA SER A 107 2.80 -10.54 -3.12
C SER A 107 3.54 -11.81 -3.54
N SER A 108 4.00 -12.62 -2.57
CA SER A 108 4.46 -13.98 -2.85
C SER A 108 3.46 -15.01 -2.33
N THR A 109 3.23 -16.05 -3.15
CA THR A 109 2.41 -17.21 -2.80
C THR A 109 3.32 -18.40 -2.54
N MET A 110 3.81 -18.56 -1.31
CA MET A 110 4.38 -19.84 -0.88
C MET A 110 3.32 -20.58 -0.05
N GLY A 111 2.43 -21.29 -0.74
CA GLY A 111 1.35 -22.07 -0.12
C GLY A 111 0.00 -21.33 -0.03
N THR A 112 -1.08 -22.11 0.03
CA THR A 112 -2.50 -21.74 -0.11
C THR A 112 -2.90 -20.34 0.38
N GLY A 113 -2.92 -19.40 -0.57
CA GLY A 113 -3.89 -18.30 -0.66
C GLY A 113 -3.61 -17.05 0.19
N ASN A 114 -2.89 -16.07 -0.38
CA ASN A 114 -3.10 -14.68 0.03
C ASN A 114 -4.58 -14.35 -0.24
N THR A 115 -5.37 -14.15 0.80
CA THR A 115 -6.76 -13.70 0.66
C THR A 115 -6.77 -12.20 0.89
N PHE A 116 -7.01 -11.44 -0.18
CA PHE A 116 -7.09 -10.00 -0.11
C PHE A 116 -8.54 -9.54 -0.29
N SER A 117 -9.08 -8.86 0.72
CA SER A 117 -10.45 -8.34 0.69
C SER A 117 -10.42 -6.82 0.84
N ILE A 118 -10.98 -6.12 -0.15
CA ILE A 118 -11.20 -4.68 -0.11
C ILE A 118 -12.70 -4.44 -0.06
N SER A 119 -13.15 -3.64 0.89
CA SER A 119 -14.54 -3.20 0.96
C SER A 119 -14.62 -1.71 1.30
N ASN A 120 -15.58 -1.02 0.69
CA ASN A 120 -15.87 0.41 0.93
C ASN A 120 -14.63 1.31 0.90
N SER A 121 -13.66 0.98 0.04
CA SER A 121 -12.40 1.70 -0.06
C SER A 121 -12.30 2.38 -1.41
N SER A 122 -11.65 3.54 -1.47
CA SER A 122 -11.66 4.41 -2.66
C SER A 122 -10.27 4.94 -2.99
N SER A 123 -10.07 5.27 -4.27
CA SER A 123 -8.86 5.96 -4.72
C SER A 123 -9.17 7.01 -5.78
N SER A 124 -8.50 8.17 -5.74
CA SER A 124 -8.66 9.20 -6.77
C SER A 124 -7.42 10.10 -6.89
N GLN A 125 -7.23 10.65 -8.09
CA GLN A 125 -6.13 11.56 -8.45
C GLN A 125 -4.72 11.03 -8.13
N ASN A 126 -4.51 9.73 -8.26
CA ASN A 126 -3.20 9.12 -8.00
C ASN A 126 -2.36 9.06 -9.27
N TYR A 127 -1.05 9.29 -9.11
CA TYR A 127 -0.09 9.23 -10.21
C TYR A 127 0.83 8.03 -10.04
N ILE A 128 0.84 7.16 -11.04
CA ILE A 128 1.54 5.89 -11.00
C ILE A 128 2.47 5.84 -12.22
N ASN A 129 3.78 5.75 -11.99
CA ASN A 129 4.78 5.94 -13.05
C ASN A 129 5.56 4.64 -13.34
N ASN A 130 5.02 3.76 -14.19
CA ASN A 130 5.72 2.74 -15.00
C ASN A 130 4.70 1.86 -15.79
N ASN A 131 5.17 0.93 -16.63
CA ASN A 131 4.36 0.04 -17.49
C ASN A 131 4.28 -1.44 -17.02
N GLN A 132 4.52 -1.75 -15.75
CA GLN A 132 4.53 -3.13 -15.23
C GLN A 132 3.65 -3.22 -13.98
N ILE A 133 2.33 -3.37 -14.19
CA ILE A 133 1.39 -3.73 -13.12
C ILE A 133 1.50 -5.26 -12.97
N SER A 134 2.41 -5.74 -12.13
CA SER A 134 2.58 -7.19 -11.91
C SER A 134 1.95 -7.66 -10.59
N ASP A 135 1.23 -8.77 -10.70
CA ASP A 135 0.95 -9.77 -9.65
C ASP A 135 -0.02 -9.48 -8.50
N CYS A 136 -0.75 -8.37 -8.51
CA CYS A 136 -1.94 -8.22 -7.68
C CYS A 136 -3.16 -8.07 -8.59
N GLY A 137 -3.82 -9.20 -8.89
CA GLY A 137 -4.87 -9.32 -9.89
C GLY A 137 -5.82 -8.13 -9.94
N ASN A 138 -5.94 -7.52 -11.13
CA ASN A 138 -6.98 -6.59 -11.54
C ASN A 138 -7.58 -5.71 -10.43
N ILE A 139 -6.79 -4.78 -9.88
CA ILE A 139 -7.33 -3.63 -9.14
C ILE A 139 -7.13 -2.35 -9.96
N ILE A 140 -7.51 -2.43 -11.24
CA ILE A 140 -7.77 -1.27 -12.10
C ILE A 140 -9.28 -1.25 -12.33
N ASN A 141 -10.07 -1.20 -11.26
CA ASN A 141 -11.50 -0.96 -11.33
C ASN A 141 -11.99 -0.10 -10.16
N MET A 142 -11.12 0.77 -9.64
CA MET A 142 -11.49 1.82 -8.69
C MET A 142 -11.60 3.21 -9.35
N VAL A 143 -11.88 3.26 -10.65
CA VAL A 143 -12.31 4.48 -11.34
C VAL A 143 -13.43 4.15 -12.33
N SER A 144 -14.67 4.25 -11.87
CA SER A 144 -15.79 4.73 -12.67
C SER A 144 -16.98 4.99 -11.74
N GLN A 145 -17.64 6.13 -11.95
CA GLN A 145 -18.86 6.62 -11.29
C GLN A 145 -18.62 7.34 -9.95
N ASN A 146 -18.86 8.64 -9.76
CA ASN A 146 -19.73 9.59 -10.46
C ASN A 146 -19.16 11.01 -10.35
N GLY A 147 -18.98 11.68 -11.50
CA GLY A 147 -19.07 13.13 -11.56
C GLY A 147 -20.45 13.47 -12.12
N CYS A 148 -21.33 13.98 -11.28
CA CYS A 148 -22.41 14.87 -11.75
C CYS A 148 -21.79 16.17 -12.25
#